data_AF-A0A8S3W678-F1
#
_entry.id   AF-A0A8S3W678-F1
#
_cell.length_a   1.000
_cell.length_b   1.000
_cell.length_c   1.000
_cell.angle_alpha   90.00
_cell.angle_beta   90.00
_cell.angle_gamma   90.00
#
_symmetry.space_group_name_H-M   'P 1'
#
loop_
_entity.id
_entity.type
_entity.pdbx_description
1 polymer ?
#
loop_
_entity_poly.entity_id
_entity_poly.type
_entity_poly.pdbx_seq_one_letter_code
_entity_poly.pdbx_strand_id
1 'polypeptide(L)'
;MEMSSDSDVEELLLLYALSRSQRKRVWVHDINQKRKDLGEYHRLCRELASHEDRFFTYFRMSQELFVELHELLIPKISKCTTNWRTPISTRERLVICLRYLATGDSHQTIAFSFRVGRSTVGGIVKEVCTEIWNTLQPEYMPSSTEETWKQSEKGYRETWNFLNCVGSIDGKHVSIKCPKNCGSEYFCYKKFFSVVLLAIVDPCYKFTVIDVGSYGRHSDSGIFENSIFYRQYIHGKSLLPDKPLPGTEEPVPHVLIGDKGFALKTYLMRPFPRATTQDERKINFNKRLCRARRVVENTFGILAQKWRIF
;
A
#
# COMPACT_ATOMS: atom_id res chain seq x y z
N MET A 1 24.87 -56.87 30.90
CA MET A 1 24.15 -55.94 31.78
C MET A 1 23.72 -54.75 30.94
N GLU A 2 22.78 -54.96 30.02
CA GLU A 2 22.23 -53.92 29.14
C GLU A 2 20.84 -54.42 28.74
N MET A 3 19.79 -53.91 29.39
CA MET A 3 18.39 -54.16 28.99
C MET A 3 17.40 -53.27 29.79
N SER A 4 17.66 -51.96 29.89
CA SER A 4 16.67 -51.03 30.49
C SER A 4 16.40 -49.74 29.70
N SER A 5 16.95 -49.56 28.48
CA SER A 5 16.81 -48.29 27.75
C SER A 5 15.59 -48.21 26.83
N ASP A 6 15.12 -49.32 26.26
CA ASP A 6 14.03 -49.30 25.27
C ASP A 6 12.64 -49.14 25.90
N SER A 7 12.42 -49.75 27.07
CA SER A 7 11.16 -49.63 27.83
C SER A 7 10.88 -48.18 28.25
N ASP A 8 11.92 -47.47 28.71
CA ASP A 8 11.81 -46.08 29.16
C ASP A 8 11.51 -45.12 28.00
N VAL A 9 12.05 -45.42 26.81
CA VAL A 9 11.80 -44.63 25.59
C VAL A 9 10.38 -44.86 25.06
N GLU A 10 9.88 -46.10 25.08
CA GLU A 10 8.49 -46.40 24.74
C GLU A 10 7.50 -45.75 25.71
N GLU A 11 7.79 -45.76 27.01
CA GLU A 11 6.96 -45.12 28.02
C GLU A 11 6.94 -43.58 27.87
N LEU A 12 8.09 -42.97 27.56
CA LEU A 12 8.20 -41.55 27.21
C LEU A 12 7.42 -41.20 25.94
N LEU A 13 7.49 -42.04 24.90
CA LEU A 13 6.75 -41.86 23.66
C LEU A 13 5.24 -42.02 23.89
N LEU A 14 4.83 -42.93 24.76
CA LEU A 14 3.43 -43.15 25.13
C LEU A 14 2.89 -41.96 25.95
N LEU A 15 3.64 -41.47 26.94
CA LEU A 15 3.30 -40.26 27.70
C LEU A 15 3.22 -39.03 26.79
N TYR A 16 4.15 -38.89 25.84
CA TYR A 16 4.13 -37.83 24.84
C TYR A 16 2.90 -37.94 23.92
N ALA A 17 2.55 -39.13 23.44
CA ALA A 17 1.36 -39.38 22.63
C ALA A 17 0.05 -39.10 23.40
N LEU A 18 -0.02 -39.53 24.67
CA LEU A 18 -1.16 -39.27 25.55
C LEU A 18 -1.32 -37.78 25.85
N SER A 19 -0.21 -37.05 26.04
CA SER A 19 -0.23 -35.58 26.20
C SER A 19 -0.77 -34.84 24.97
N ARG A 20 -0.51 -35.36 23.76
CA ARG A 20 -1.06 -34.79 22.51
C ARG A 20 -2.55 -35.12 22.34
N SER A 21 -2.97 -36.31 22.79
CA SER A 21 -4.37 -36.73 22.79
C SER A 21 -5.24 -35.90 23.75
N GLN A 22 -4.68 -35.45 24.87
CA GLN A 22 -5.38 -34.62 25.86
C GLN A 22 -5.50 -33.12 25.52
N ARG A 23 -4.94 -32.64 24.40
CA ARG A 23 -5.17 -31.25 23.97
C ARG A 23 -6.62 -31.07 23.52
N LYS A 24 -7.51 -30.79 24.46
CA LYS A 24 -8.89 -30.37 24.21
C LYS A 24 -8.88 -29.24 23.18
N ARG A 25 -9.61 -29.42 22.08
CA ARG A 25 -9.83 -28.35 21.10
C ARG A 25 -10.70 -27.29 21.75
N VAL A 26 -10.08 -26.25 22.30
CA VAL A 26 -10.79 -25.12 22.87
C VAL A 26 -11.25 -24.22 21.71
N TRP A 27 -12.56 -23.96 21.66
CA TRP A 27 -13.14 -23.13 20.59
C TRP A 27 -12.64 -21.68 20.64
N VAL A 28 -12.49 -21.12 21.84
CA VAL A 28 -11.86 -19.81 22.08
C VAL A 28 -10.94 -19.91 23.31
N HIS A 29 -9.65 -19.65 23.11
CA HIS A 29 -8.65 -19.65 24.17
C HIS A 29 -9.03 -18.70 25.32
N ASP A 30 -8.78 -19.08 26.57
CA ASP A 30 -9.24 -18.36 27.78
C ASP A 30 -8.78 -16.89 27.83
N ILE A 31 -7.55 -16.61 27.37
CA ILE A 31 -7.02 -15.25 27.23
C ILE A 31 -7.93 -14.36 26.37
N ASN A 32 -8.53 -14.92 25.31
CA ASN A 32 -9.40 -14.22 24.37
C ASN A 32 -10.84 -14.10 24.88
N GLN A 33 -11.25 -14.94 25.84
CA GLN A 33 -12.56 -14.81 26.47
C GLN A 33 -12.65 -13.49 27.26
N LYS A 34 -11.53 -13.00 27.82
CA LYS A 34 -11.41 -11.70 28.50
C LYS A 34 -11.26 -10.50 27.56
N ARG A 35 -11.68 -10.61 26.28
CA ARG A 35 -11.56 -9.52 25.29
C ARG A 35 -12.27 -8.24 25.74
N LYS A 36 -13.51 -8.36 26.23
CA LYS A 36 -14.32 -7.20 26.64
C LYS A 36 -13.71 -6.44 27.83
N ASP A 37 -13.01 -7.16 28.70
CA ASP A 37 -12.49 -6.61 29.96
C ASP A 37 -11.06 -6.10 29.82
N LEU A 38 -10.23 -6.80 29.04
CA LEU A 38 -8.78 -6.62 28.99
C LEU A 38 -8.24 -6.35 27.57
N GLY A 39 -9.10 -6.30 26.56
CA GLY A 39 -8.69 -6.00 25.19
C GLY A 39 -8.42 -4.51 25.00
N GLU A 40 -7.39 -4.20 24.22
CA GLU A 40 -6.93 -2.83 23.95
C GLU A 40 -8.04 -1.91 23.42
N TYR A 41 -8.95 -2.43 22.60
CA TYR A 41 -10.13 -1.69 22.13
C TYR A 41 -11.06 -1.22 23.26
N HIS A 42 -11.30 -2.07 24.25
CA HIS A 42 -12.26 -1.78 25.32
C HIS A 42 -11.67 -0.94 26.46
N ARG A 43 -10.34 -0.81 26.52
CA ARG A 43 -9.61 0.02 27.48
C ARG A 43 -8.99 1.24 26.79
N LEU A 44 -7.80 1.05 26.22
CA LEU A 44 -6.98 2.12 25.66
C LEU A 44 -7.73 2.94 24.60
N CYS A 45 -8.41 2.29 23.65
CA CYS A 45 -9.09 3.04 22.57
C CYS A 45 -10.23 3.93 23.09
N ARG A 46 -10.84 3.61 24.25
CA ARG A 46 -11.85 4.49 24.88
C ARG A 46 -11.20 5.72 25.50
N GLU A 47 -10.05 5.56 26.14
CA GLU A 47 -9.28 6.67 26.73
C GLU A 47 -8.70 7.59 25.65
N LEU A 48 -8.26 7.01 24.53
CA LEU A 48 -7.76 7.75 23.36
C LEU A 48 -8.84 8.62 22.71
N ALA A 49 -10.11 8.23 22.75
CA ALA A 49 -11.21 9.03 22.20
C ALA A 49 -11.34 10.40 22.88
N SER A 50 -10.82 10.58 24.10
CA SER A 50 -10.81 11.87 24.79
C SER A 50 -9.58 12.73 24.47
N HIS A 51 -8.60 12.22 23.72
CA HIS A 51 -7.30 12.88 23.50
C HIS A 51 -6.90 12.82 22.02
N GLU A 52 -7.17 13.90 21.27
CA GLU A 52 -6.97 13.95 19.81
C GLU A 52 -5.51 13.70 19.38
N ASP A 53 -4.55 14.26 20.10
CA ASP A 53 -3.11 14.10 19.83
C ASP A 53 -2.66 12.63 19.96
N ARG A 54 -3.14 11.95 21.00
CA ARG A 54 -2.86 10.54 21.25
C ARG A 54 -3.61 9.65 20.27
N PHE A 55 -4.86 9.98 19.96
CA PHE A 55 -5.65 9.29 18.95
C PHE A 55 -4.95 9.34 17.59
N PHE A 56 -4.52 10.53 17.16
CA PHE A 56 -3.79 10.72 15.92
C PHE A 56 -2.45 9.98 15.95
N THR A 57 -1.72 9.99 17.07
CA THR A 57 -0.47 9.21 17.17
C THR A 57 -0.72 7.70 17.02
N TYR A 58 -1.82 7.22 17.57
CA TYR A 58 -2.16 5.80 17.61
C TYR A 58 -2.70 5.27 16.27
N PHE A 59 -3.61 6.01 15.62
CA PHE A 59 -4.28 5.64 14.38
C PHE A 59 -3.71 6.32 13.12
N ARG A 60 -2.91 7.37 13.30
CA ARG A 60 -2.41 8.25 12.22
C ARG A 60 -3.53 8.89 11.42
N MET A 61 -4.68 9.11 12.05
CA MET A 61 -5.89 9.68 11.48
C MET A 61 -6.58 10.49 12.59
N SER A 62 -7.22 11.61 12.22
CA SER A 62 -8.01 12.38 13.18
C SER A 62 -9.28 11.62 13.57
N GLN A 63 -9.89 11.97 14.70
CA GLN A 63 -11.13 11.35 15.15
C GLN A 63 -12.30 11.59 14.18
N GLU A 64 -12.39 12.80 13.62
CA GLU A 64 -13.40 13.18 12.64
C GLU A 64 -13.35 12.26 11.41
N LEU A 65 -12.18 12.16 10.75
CA LEU A 65 -11.98 11.28 9.60
C LEU A 65 -12.19 9.81 9.94
N PHE A 66 -11.87 9.38 11.17
CA PHE A 66 -12.14 8.03 11.61
C PHE A 66 -13.65 7.76 11.67
N VAL A 67 -14.44 8.70 12.19
CA VAL A 67 -15.89 8.57 12.29
C VAL A 67 -16.52 8.57 10.90
N GLU A 68 -16.14 9.51 10.04
CA GLU A 68 -16.60 9.56 8.64
C GLU A 68 -16.30 8.25 7.90
N LEU A 69 -15.06 7.76 7.99
CA LEU A 69 -14.67 6.49 7.37
C LEU A 69 -15.46 5.32 7.96
N HIS A 70 -15.67 5.32 9.27
CA HIS A 70 -16.42 4.26 9.93
C HIS A 70 -17.87 4.22 9.42
N GLU A 71 -18.55 5.35 9.34
CA GLU A 71 -19.93 5.47 8.87
C GLU A 71 -20.12 4.92 7.46
N LEU A 72 -19.21 5.24 6.55
CA LEU A 72 -19.20 4.71 5.18
C LEU A 72 -19.05 3.18 5.15
N LEU A 73 -18.28 2.61 6.07
CA LEU A 73 -17.96 1.19 6.09
C LEU A 73 -18.98 0.33 6.88
N ILE A 74 -19.74 0.90 7.83
CA ILE A 74 -20.71 0.17 8.66
C ILE A 74 -21.53 -0.86 7.87
N PRO A 75 -22.22 -0.52 6.77
CA PRO A 75 -23.06 -1.48 6.05
C PRO A 75 -22.26 -2.59 5.37
N LYS A 76 -20.96 -2.39 5.10
CA LYS A 76 -20.10 -3.31 4.35
C LYS A 76 -19.37 -4.31 5.25
N ILE A 77 -18.94 -3.87 6.44
CA ILE A 77 -18.14 -4.69 7.35
C ILE A 77 -18.93 -5.25 8.55
N SER A 78 -20.24 -5.01 8.59
CA SER A 78 -21.14 -5.56 9.61
C SER A 78 -21.24 -7.08 9.51
N LYS A 79 -21.33 -7.74 10.66
CA LYS A 79 -21.47 -9.20 10.76
C LYS A 79 -22.75 -9.51 11.53
N CYS A 80 -23.44 -10.57 11.10
CA CYS A 80 -24.66 -11.01 11.76
C CYS A 80 -24.35 -11.60 13.16
N THR A 81 -25.14 -11.20 14.14
CA THR A 81 -25.16 -11.87 15.45
C THR A 81 -25.80 -13.23 15.29
N THR A 82 -25.13 -14.27 15.80
CA THR A 82 -25.67 -15.63 15.84
C THR A 82 -25.85 -16.06 17.29
N ASN A 83 -26.68 -17.08 17.53
CA ASN A 83 -26.88 -17.67 18.88
C ASN A 83 -25.60 -18.24 19.50
N TRP A 84 -24.57 -18.49 18.68
CA TRP A 84 -23.31 -19.09 19.11
C TRP A 84 -22.25 -18.04 19.43
N ARG A 85 -22.20 -16.92 18.68
CA ARG A 85 -21.11 -15.94 18.81
C ARG A 85 -21.56 -14.53 18.50
N THR A 86 -21.27 -13.63 19.43
CA THR A 86 -21.32 -12.18 19.18
C THR A 86 -20.13 -11.77 18.29
N PRO A 87 -20.38 -11.12 17.15
CA PRO A 87 -19.32 -10.66 16.27
C PRO A 87 -18.47 -9.56 16.93
N ILE A 88 -17.28 -9.33 16.37
CA ILE A 88 -16.47 -8.16 16.68
C ILE A 88 -17.19 -6.95 16.06
N SER A 89 -17.34 -5.87 16.83
CA SER A 89 -18.06 -4.68 16.37
C SER A 89 -17.38 -4.05 15.14
N THR A 90 -18.13 -3.36 14.27
CA THR A 90 -17.57 -2.71 13.07
C THR A 90 -16.48 -1.70 13.43
N ARG A 91 -16.67 -0.94 14.52
CA ARG A 91 -15.67 0.02 15.02
C ARG A 91 -14.39 -0.68 15.50
N GLU A 92 -14.51 -1.78 16.24
CA GLU A 92 -13.36 -2.58 16.68
C GLU A 92 -12.61 -3.21 15.50
N ARG A 93 -13.33 -3.67 14.46
CA ARG A 93 -12.73 -4.18 13.22
C ARG A 93 -11.92 -3.10 12.50
N LEU A 94 -12.46 -1.89 12.39
CA LEU A 94 -11.76 -0.76 11.79
C LEU A 94 -10.52 -0.38 12.60
N VAL A 95 -10.63 -0.32 13.94
CA VAL A 95 -9.49 -0.07 14.84
C VAL A 95 -8.37 -1.09 14.63
N ILE A 96 -8.69 -2.39 14.56
CA ILE A 96 -7.71 -3.45 14.33
C ILE A 96 -7.01 -3.26 12.97
N CYS A 97 -7.77 -2.95 11.92
CA CYS A 97 -7.24 -2.70 10.58
C CYS A 97 -6.32 -1.47 10.55
N LEU A 98 -6.79 -0.32 11.05
CA LEU A 98 -6.00 0.91 11.09
C LEU A 98 -4.76 0.76 11.97
N ARG A 99 -4.84 0.02 13.08
CA ARG A 99 -3.68 -0.24 13.93
C ARG A 99 -2.60 -1.00 13.17
N TYR A 100 -2.99 -2.02 12.39
CA TYR A 100 -2.07 -2.73 11.51
C TYR A 100 -1.43 -1.77 10.50
N LEU A 101 -2.23 -0.99 9.76
CA LEU A 101 -1.73 -0.05 8.75
C LEU A 101 -0.80 1.03 9.33
N ALA A 102 -1.12 1.55 10.51
CA ALA A 102 -0.37 2.63 11.16
C ALA A 102 0.98 2.17 11.71
N THR A 103 1.09 0.91 12.15
CA THR A 103 2.29 0.38 12.82
C THR A 103 3.14 -0.53 11.96
N GLY A 104 2.53 -1.28 11.04
CA GLY A 104 3.19 -2.39 10.35
C GLY A 104 3.53 -3.57 11.27
N ASP A 105 2.92 -3.65 12.45
CA ASP A 105 3.17 -4.72 13.42
C ASP A 105 2.63 -6.07 12.93
N SER A 106 3.11 -7.15 13.53
CA SER A 106 2.66 -8.49 13.21
C SER A 106 1.20 -8.71 13.62
N HIS A 107 0.48 -9.51 12.83
CA HIS A 107 -0.86 -9.97 13.21
C HIS A 107 -0.88 -10.69 14.56
N GLN A 108 0.25 -11.25 15.01
CA GLN A 108 0.36 -11.94 16.30
C GLN A 108 0.34 -10.95 17.46
N THR A 109 1.10 -9.86 17.37
CA THR A 109 1.16 -8.81 18.40
C THR A 109 -0.21 -8.14 18.56
N ILE A 110 -0.84 -7.80 17.44
CA ILE A 110 -2.19 -7.21 17.43
C ILE A 110 -3.20 -8.20 17.99
N ALA A 111 -3.10 -9.48 17.64
CA ALA A 111 -3.99 -10.52 18.16
C ALA A 111 -3.92 -10.63 19.69
N PHE A 112 -2.73 -10.60 20.27
CA PHE A 112 -2.57 -10.62 21.73
C PHE A 112 -3.12 -9.35 22.39
N SER A 113 -2.82 -8.18 21.83
CA SER A 113 -3.20 -6.89 22.45
C SER A 113 -4.71 -6.66 22.39
N PHE A 114 -5.34 -6.99 21.26
CA PHE A 114 -6.80 -6.94 21.08
C PHE A 114 -7.53 -8.19 21.57
N ARG A 115 -6.81 -9.23 22.04
CA ARG A 115 -7.38 -10.49 22.54
C ARG A 115 -8.31 -11.18 21.54
N VAL A 116 -7.85 -11.25 20.29
CA VAL A 116 -8.55 -11.90 19.17
C VAL A 116 -7.64 -12.95 18.54
N GLY A 117 -8.20 -13.82 17.69
CA GLY A 117 -7.38 -14.82 16.99
C GLY A 117 -6.48 -14.17 15.93
N ARG A 118 -5.24 -14.65 15.77
CA ARG A 118 -4.32 -14.19 14.71
C ARG A 118 -4.92 -14.32 13.30
N SER A 119 -5.65 -15.40 13.02
CA SER A 119 -6.39 -15.56 11.77
C SER A 119 -7.54 -14.55 11.65
N THR A 120 -8.19 -14.20 12.76
CA THR A 120 -9.24 -13.18 12.80
C THR A 120 -8.70 -11.80 12.47
N VAL A 121 -7.53 -11.42 13.01
CA VAL A 121 -6.85 -10.15 12.65
C VAL A 121 -6.58 -10.12 11.14
N GLY A 122 -5.96 -11.16 10.59
CA GLY A 122 -5.67 -11.21 9.15
C GLY A 122 -6.92 -11.15 8.28
N GLY A 123 -8.00 -11.80 8.70
CA GLY A 123 -9.30 -11.73 8.02
C GLY A 123 -9.91 -10.33 8.09
N ILE A 124 -9.87 -9.67 9.25
CA ILE A 124 -10.33 -8.28 9.43
C ILE A 124 -9.54 -7.32 8.56
N VAL A 125 -8.20 -7.38 8.61
CA VAL A 125 -7.33 -6.50 7.83
C VAL A 125 -7.66 -6.64 6.35
N LYS A 126 -7.74 -7.88 5.84
CA LYS A 126 -8.06 -8.12 4.42
C LYS A 126 -9.43 -7.56 4.05
N GLU A 127 -10.47 -7.92 4.81
CA GLU A 127 -11.84 -7.51 4.52
C GLU A 127 -12.02 -5.99 4.59
N VAL A 128 -11.55 -5.35 5.67
CA VAL A 128 -11.69 -3.90 5.84
C VAL A 128 -10.89 -3.14 4.79
N CYS A 129 -9.67 -3.55 4.44
CA CYS A 129 -8.92 -2.92 3.34
C CYS A 129 -9.64 -3.04 1.99
N THR A 130 -10.25 -4.19 1.71
CA THR A 130 -11.06 -4.37 0.48
C THR A 130 -12.25 -3.42 0.46
N GLU A 131 -12.99 -3.30 1.57
CA GLU A 131 -14.14 -2.39 1.62
C GLU A 131 -13.74 -0.91 1.60
N ILE A 132 -12.61 -0.53 2.22
CA ILE A 132 -12.02 0.81 2.08
C ILE A 132 -11.74 1.10 0.61
N TRP A 133 -11.09 0.18 -0.11
CA TRP A 133 -10.82 0.35 -1.53
C TRP A 133 -12.11 0.50 -2.34
N ASN A 134 -13.06 -0.41 -2.19
CA ASN A 134 -14.31 -0.40 -2.95
C ASN A 134 -15.16 0.86 -2.70
N THR A 135 -15.07 1.43 -1.49
CA THR A 135 -15.87 2.61 -1.12
C THR A 135 -15.19 3.91 -1.53
N LEU A 136 -13.87 4.05 -1.30
CA LEU A 136 -13.16 5.31 -1.51
C LEU A 136 -12.54 5.45 -2.89
N GLN A 137 -12.15 4.35 -3.56
CA GLN A 137 -11.48 4.44 -4.86
C GLN A 137 -12.29 5.20 -5.92
N PRO A 138 -13.62 5.00 -6.05
CA PRO A 138 -14.42 5.74 -7.05
C PRO A 138 -14.41 7.26 -6.85
N GLU A 139 -14.29 7.73 -5.61
CA GLU A 139 -14.32 9.15 -5.26
C GLU A 139 -12.93 9.79 -5.28
N TYR A 140 -11.93 9.12 -4.69
CA TYR A 140 -10.59 9.68 -4.48
C TYR A 140 -9.60 9.34 -5.60
N MET A 141 -9.89 8.33 -6.42
CA MET A 141 -9.08 7.94 -7.58
C MET A 141 -9.97 7.52 -8.76
N PRO A 142 -10.85 8.41 -9.26
CA PRO A 142 -11.69 8.12 -10.41
C PRO A 142 -10.84 7.93 -11.67
N SER A 143 -11.41 7.27 -12.67
CA SER A 143 -10.78 7.11 -13.99
C SER A 143 -10.40 8.46 -14.57
N SER A 144 -9.12 8.62 -14.93
CA SER A 144 -8.62 9.91 -15.43
C SER A 144 -9.28 10.27 -16.77
N THR A 145 -9.82 11.48 -16.84
CA THR A 145 -10.41 12.10 -18.03
C THR A 145 -9.42 13.08 -18.68
N GLU A 146 -9.68 13.49 -19.93
CA GLU A 146 -8.88 14.55 -20.58
C GLU A 146 -8.80 15.83 -19.73
N GLU A 147 -9.90 16.20 -19.06
CA GLU A 147 -9.93 17.37 -18.19
C GLU A 147 -9.01 17.20 -16.98
N THR A 148 -8.95 15.99 -16.40
CA THR A 148 -8.00 15.67 -15.32
C THR A 148 -6.55 15.88 -15.79
N TRP A 149 -6.23 15.43 -17.00
CA TRP A 149 -4.89 15.60 -17.58
C TRP A 149 -4.57 17.07 -17.90
N LYS A 150 -5.54 17.86 -18.37
CA LYS A 150 -5.37 19.30 -18.62
C LYS A 150 -5.10 20.06 -17.33
N GLN A 151 -5.80 19.72 -16.25
CA GLN A 151 -5.58 20.31 -14.93
C GLN A 151 -4.18 19.96 -14.39
N SER A 152 -3.76 18.71 -14.57
CA SER A 152 -2.40 18.26 -14.23
C SER A 152 -1.33 19.02 -15.03
N GLU A 153 -1.51 19.16 -16.35
CA GLU A 153 -0.61 19.95 -17.22
C GLU A 153 -0.45 21.39 -16.73
N LYS A 154 -1.58 22.03 -16.42
CA LYS A 154 -1.58 23.39 -15.88
C LYS A 154 -0.81 23.46 -14.57
N GLY A 155 -1.03 22.53 -13.64
CA GLY A 155 -0.36 22.53 -12.35
C GLY A 155 1.15 22.26 -12.45
N TYR A 156 1.60 21.38 -13.36
CA TYR A 156 3.03 21.17 -13.63
C TYR A 156 3.69 22.40 -14.25
N ARG A 157 2.99 23.09 -15.15
CA ARG A 157 3.45 24.34 -15.74
C ARG A 157 3.59 25.45 -14.70
N GLU A 158 2.59 25.64 -13.85
CA GLU A 158 2.53 26.76 -12.89
C GLU A 158 3.40 26.51 -11.64
N THR A 159 3.39 25.30 -11.08
CA THR A 159 4.07 24.99 -9.80
C THR A 159 5.49 24.49 -10.00
N TRP A 160 5.68 23.64 -11.01
CA TRP A 160 6.91 22.89 -11.23
C TRP A 160 7.74 23.41 -12.41
N ASN A 161 7.22 24.39 -13.15
CA ASN A 161 7.84 25.01 -14.31
C ASN A 161 8.27 23.99 -15.38
N PHE A 162 7.41 22.99 -15.61
CA PHE A 162 7.60 21.98 -16.63
C PHE A 162 6.38 21.96 -17.56
N LEU A 163 6.60 22.30 -18.83
CA LEU A 163 5.57 22.45 -19.85
C LEU A 163 5.12 21.10 -20.40
N ASN A 164 3.85 21.00 -20.81
CA ASN A 164 3.24 19.82 -21.41
C ASN A 164 3.42 18.51 -20.58
N CYS A 165 3.70 18.61 -19.28
CA CYS A 165 3.82 17.45 -18.40
C CYS A 165 2.49 17.13 -17.74
N VAL A 166 1.97 15.92 -17.95
CA VAL A 166 0.66 15.51 -17.43
C VAL A 166 0.74 14.67 -16.16
N GLY A 167 1.93 14.27 -15.74
CA GLY A 167 2.11 13.42 -14.56
C GLY A 167 3.55 13.00 -14.35
N SER A 168 3.88 12.70 -13.09
CA SER A 168 5.15 12.07 -12.74
C SER A 168 4.92 10.60 -12.44
N ILE A 169 5.77 9.73 -12.99
CA ILE A 169 5.69 8.28 -12.82
C ILE A 169 6.91 7.75 -12.09
N ASP A 170 6.68 6.85 -11.12
CA ASP A 170 7.76 6.14 -10.44
C ASP A 170 7.25 4.83 -9.82
N GLY A 171 8.19 3.90 -9.60
CA GLY A 171 7.95 2.60 -9.00
C GLY A 171 8.35 2.56 -7.52
N LYS A 172 7.53 1.94 -6.68
CA LYS A 172 7.85 1.66 -5.28
C LYS A 172 7.78 0.15 -5.01
N HIS A 173 8.87 -0.39 -4.50
CA HIS A 173 8.89 -1.76 -3.98
C HIS A 173 8.20 -1.81 -2.61
N VAL A 174 7.18 -2.65 -2.50
CA VAL A 174 6.49 -2.99 -1.25
C VAL A 174 6.97 -4.37 -0.80
N SER A 175 7.53 -4.45 0.40
CA SER A 175 8.09 -5.68 0.94
C SER A 175 6.99 -6.72 1.18
N ILE A 176 7.25 -7.96 0.77
CA ILE A 176 6.37 -9.09 1.01
C ILE A 176 7.14 -10.26 1.61
N LYS A 177 6.42 -11.13 2.33
CA LYS A 177 6.96 -12.44 2.64
C LYS A 177 7.03 -13.26 1.35
N CYS A 178 8.14 -13.96 1.12
CA CYS A 178 8.29 -14.88 -0.01
C CYS A 178 7.05 -15.78 -0.13
N PRO A 179 6.30 -15.69 -1.24
CA PRO A 179 5.17 -16.59 -1.45
C PRO A 179 5.69 -18.00 -1.69
N LYS A 180 4.87 -19.01 -1.36
CA LYS A 180 5.28 -20.41 -1.50
C LYS A 180 5.54 -20.72 -2.97
N ASN A 181 6.64 -21.44 -3.26
CA ASN A 181 7.01 -21.92 -4.59
C ASN A 181 7.34 -20.83 -5.63
N CYS A 182 7.73 -19.62 -5.22
CA CYS A 182 7.95 -18.49 -6.15
C CYS A 182 9.41 -18.22 -6.57
N GLY A 183 10.35 -19.11 -6.21
CA GLY A 183 11.77 -18.97 -6.59
C GLY A 183 12.33 -17.57 -6.31
N SER A 184 12.84 -16.91 -7.35
CA SER A 184 13.39 -15.54 -7.30
C SER A 184 12.48 -14.48 -7.98
N GLU A 185 11.25 -14.81 -8.35
CA GLU A 185 10.39 -13.93 -9.16
C GLU A 185 10.09 -12.59 -8.45
N TYR A 186 9.82 -12.66 -7.15
CA TYR A 186 9.57 -11.48 -6.33
C TYR A 186 10.85 -10.89 -5.72
N PHE A 187 12.02 -11.50 -5.93
CA PHE A 187 13.26 -11.03 -5.33
C PHE A 187 13.78 -9.79 -6.06
N CYS A 188 13.78 -8.64 -5.38
CA CYS A 188 14.23 -7.39 -5.96
C CYS A 188 15.74 -7.18 -5.79
N TYR A 189 16.28 -6.20 -6.51
CA TYR A 189 17.69 -5.82 -6.45
C TYR A 189 18.15 -5.38 -5.03
N LYS A 190 17.22 -4.99 -4.16
CA LYS A 190 17.48 -4.64 -2.75
C LYS A 190 17.58 -5.86 -1.83
N LYS A 191 17.62 -7.07 -2.40
CA LYS A 191 17.80 -8.36 -1.69
C LYS A 191 16.66 -8.74 -0.74
N PHE A 192 15.43 -8.35 -1.06
CA PHE A 192 14.22 -8.82 -0.38
C PHE A 192 13.10 -9.14 -1.39
N PHE A 193 12.08 -9.88 -0.95
CA PHE A 193 10.91 -10.17 -1.79
C PHE A 193 9.95 -8.98 -1.79
N SER A 194 9.57 -8.50 -2.96
CA SER A 194 8.73 -7.31 -3.11
C SER A 194 7.73 -7.45 -4.24
N VAL A 195 6.61 -6.75 -4.11
CA VAL A 195 5.72 -6.39 -5.21
C VAL A 195 6.00 -4.95 -5.61
N VAL A 196 5.99 -4.65 -6.89
CA VAL A 196 6.12 -3.28 -7.38
C VAL A 196 4.75 -2.63 -7.45
N LEU A 197 4.66 -1.45 -6.83
CA LEU A 197 3.58 -0.48 -6.99
C LEU A 197 4.09 0.59 -7.96
N LEU A 198 3.53 0.64 -9.16
CA LEU A 198 3.79 1.73 -10.10
C LEU A 198 2.69 2.77 -9.94
N ALA A 199 3.04 4.06 -9.91
CA ALA A 199 2.03 5.10 -9.78
C ALA A 199 2.34 6.33 -10.62
N ILE A 200 1.28 6.98 -11.11
CA ILE A 200 1.31 8.31 -11.69
C ILE A 200 0.71 9.28 -10.68
N VAL A 201 1.39 10.41 -10.52
CA VAL A 201 1.03 11.43 -9.53
C VAL A 201 0.86 12.79 -10.21
N ASP A 202 -0.19 13.49 -9.82
CA ASP A 202 -0.51 14.85 -10.24
C ASP A 202 0.45 15.88 -9.57
N PRO A 203 0.45 17.16 -9.97
CA PRO A 203 1.35 18.15 -9.37
C PRO A 203 1.02 18.50 -7.91
N CYS A 204 -0.10 18.03 -7.39
CA CYS A 204 -0.65 18.26 -6.05
C CYS A 204 -0.48 17.04 -5.12
N TYR A 205 0.46 16.13 -5.46
CA TYR A 205 0.78 14.93 -4.69
C TYR A 205 -0.35 13.88 -4.61
N LYS A 206 -1.33 13.90 -5.52
CA LYS A 206 -2.41 12.92 -5.58
C LYS A 206 -2.08 11.81 -6.57
N PHE A 207 -2.32 10.58 -6.16
CA PHE A 207 -2.25 9.43 -7.06
C PHE A 207 -3.40 9.50 -8.06
N THR A 208 -3.10 9.59 -9.36
CA THR A 208 -4.11 9.58 -10.42
C THR A 208 -4.34 8.17 -10.94
N VAL A 209 -3.26 7.39 -11.04
CA VAL A 209 -3.27 6.02 -11.51
C VAL A 209 -2.29 5.22 -10.68
N ILE A 210 -2.70 4.01 -10.29
CA ILE A 210 -1.81 3.02 -9.69
C ILE A 210 -1.93 1.69 -10.44
N ASP A 211 -0.82 0.96 -10.50
CA ASP A 211 -0.78 -0.43 -10.92
C ASP A 211 0.01 -1.24 -9.87
N VAL A 212 -0.60 -2.31 -9.38
CA VAL A 212 -0.07 -3.13 -8.27
C VAL A 212 -0.04 -4.58 -8.70
N GLY A 213 1.10 -5.24 -8.54
CA GLY A 213 1.18 -6.70 -8.70
C GLY A 213 2.31 -7.19 -9.58
N SER A 214 3.10 -6.30 -10.16
CA SER A 214 4.23 -6.73 -10.97
C SER A 214 5.38 -7.28 -10.12
N TYR A 215 6.02 -8.33 -10.62
CA TYR A 215 7.10 -9.03 -9.94
C TYR A 215 8.32 -8.13 -9.74
N GLY A 216 8.91 -8.18 -8.54
CA GLY A 216 10.08 -7.36 -8.13
C GLY A 216 11.35 -7.51 -8.98
N ARG A 217 11.42 -8.51 -9.87
CA ARG A 217 12.51 -8.70 -10.83
C ARG A 217 12.45 -7.76 -12.06
N HIS A 218 11.27 -7.27 -12.42
CA HIS A 218 11.10 -6.45 -13.62
C HIS A 218 11.53 -4.99 -13.36
N SER A 219 12.08 -4.33 -14.38
CA SER A 219 12.33 -2.89 -14.34
C SER A 219 11.03 -2.11 -14.46
N ASP A 220 10.98 -0.91 -13.90
CA ASP A 220 9.77 -0.06 -13.93
C ASP A 220 9.27 0.20 -15.37
N SER A 221 10.19 0.27 -16.35
CA SER A 221 9.87 0.32 -17.80
C SER A 221 9.01 -0.85 -18.25
N GLY A 222 9.44 -2.09 -17.98
CA GLY A 222 8.74 -3.29 -18.45
C GLY A 222 7.44 -3.53 -17.70
N ILE A 223 7.34 -3.05 -16.46
CA ILE A 223 6.11 -3.06 -15.68
C ILE A 223 5.09 -2.10 -16.30
N PHE A 224 5.52 -0.88 -16.62
CA PHE A 224 4.65 0.10 -17.24
C PHE A 224 4.09 -0.35 -18.59
N GLU A 225 4.92 -0.88 -19.50
CA GLU A 225 4.44 -1.34 -20.82
C GLU A 225 3.44 -2.50 -20.74
N ASN A 226 3.46 -3.28 -19.66
CA ASN A 226 2.50 -4.37 -19.41
C ASN A 226 1.27 -3.93 -18.61
N SER A 227 1.26 -2.70 -18.08
CA SER A 227 0.20 -2.19 -17.20
C SER A 227 -1.14 -2.04 -17.91
N ILE A 228 -2.23 -2.15 -17.14
CA ILE A 228 -3.58 -1.86 -17.62
C ILE A 228 -3.66 -0.41 -18.13
N PHE A 229 -2.98 0.50 -17.43
CA PHE A 229 -2.88 1.89 -17.82
C PHE A 229 -2.28 2.08 -19.22
N TYR A 230 -1.14 1.45 -19.50
CA TYR A 230 -0.48 1.58 -20.79
C TYR A 230 -1.41 1.16 -21.93
N ARG A 231 -2.13 0.04 -21.76
CA ARG A 231 -3.10 -0.44 -22.76
C ARG A 231 -4.28 0.51 -22.94
N GLN A 232 -4.74 1.14 -21.86
CA GLN A 232 -5.93 1.98 -21.86
C GLN A 232 -5.66 3.41 -22.40
N TYR A 233 -4.51 3.98 -22.05
CA TYR A 233 -4.23 5.41 -22.22
C TYR A 233 -3.05 5.73 -23.15
N ILE A 234 -2.11 4.81 -23.36
CA ILE A 234 -0.87 5.08 -24.10
C ILE A 234 -0.79 4.27 -25.40
N HIS A 235 -1.28 3.03 -25.41
CA HIS A 235 -1.20 2.15 -26.56
C HIS A 235 -2.04 2.69 -27.73
N GLY A 236 -1.35 3.27 -28.72
CA GLY A 236 -1.99 3.85 -29.91
C GLY A 236 -2.81 5.11 -29.63
N LYS A 237 -2.65 5.74 -28.45
CA LYS A 237 -3.36 6.95 -28.03
C LYS A 237 -2.40 7.94 -27.38
N SER A 238 -2.66 9.23 -27.57
CA SER A 238 -2.01 10.28 -26.79
C SER A 238 -2.86 10.62 -25.57
N LEU A 239 -2.23 10.93 -24.44
CA LEU A 239 -2.93 11.38 -23.22
C LEU A 239 -3.69 12.69 -23.44
N LEU A 240 -3.08 13.58 -24.22
CA LEU A 240 -3.63 14.86 -24.66
C LEU A 240 -3.07 15.18 -26.06
N PRO A 241 -3.81 15.92 -26.90
CA PRO A 241 -3.32 16.32 -28.22
C PRO A 241 -2.05 17.16 -28.11
N ASP A 242 -1.16 17.03 -29.09
CA ASP A 242 0.13 17.74 -29.09
C ASP A 242 -0.07 19.25 -29.08
N LYS A 243 0.81 19.96 -28.38
CA LYS A 243 0.69 21.40 -28.14
C LYS A 243 2.06 22.06 -28.26
N PRO A 244 2.18 23.19 -28.99
CA PRO A 244 3.44 23.91 -29.06
C PRO A 244 3.83 24.48 -27.69
N LEU A 245 5.14 24.57 -27.45
CA LEU A 245 5.66 25.26 -26.28
C LEU A 245 5.51 26.78 -26.47
N PRO A 246 5.49 27.57 -25.37
CA PRO A 246 5.47 29.03 -25.48
C PRO A 246 6.68 29.53 -26.28
N GLY A 247 6.43 30.25 -27.38
CA GLY A 247 7.46 30.77 -28.26
C GLY A 247 7.91 29.83 -29.39
N THR A 248 7.24 28.68 -29.56
CA THR A 248 7.45 27.78 -30.71
C THR A 248 6.14 27.58 -31.48
N GLU A 249 6.24 27.26 -32.77
CA GLU A 249 5.06 26.90 -33.59
C GLU A 249 4.88 25.38 -33.72
N GLU A 250 5.97 24.63 -33.61
CA GLU A 250 5.96 23.18 -33.76
C GLU A 250 5.28 22.52 -32.54
N PRO A 251 4.23 21.71 -32.74
CA PRO A 251 3.57 21.01 -31.65
C PRO A 251 4.48 19.90 -31.12
N VAL A 252 4.55 19.79 -29.79
CA VAL A 252 5.28 18.71 -29.11
C VAL A 252 4.32 17.92 -28.23
N PRO A 253 4.59 16.61 -28.01
CA PRO A 253 3.68 15.76 -27.27
C PRO A 253 3.55 16.16 -25.81
N HIS A 254 2.41 15.82 -25.22
CA HIS A 254 2.25 15.77 -23.78
C HIS A 254 2.93 14.53 -23.21
N VAL A 255 3.68 14.70 -22.12
CA VAL A 255 4.56 13.66 -21.60
C VAL A 255 4.36 13.40 -20.12
N LEU A 256 4.58 12.15 -19.72
CA LEU A 256 4.90 11.79 -18.35
C LEU A 256 6.39 12.02 -18.11
N ILE A 257 6.78 12.26 -16.85
CA ILE A 257 8.18 12.33 -16.45
C ILE A 257 8.53 11.15 -15.57
N GLY A 258 9.58 10.41 -15.96
CA GLY A 258 10.07 9.23 -15.27
C GLY A 258 11.52 9.39 -14.81
N ASP A 259 11.96 8.44 -14.00
CA ASP A 259 13.35 8.30 -13.60
C ASP A 259 14.23 7.76 -14.75
N LYS A 260 15.52 7.52 -14.47
CA LYS A 260 16.47 6.99 -15.47
C LYS A 260 16.22 5.52 -15.83
N GLY A 261 15.51 4.78 -14.99
CA GLY A 261 15.12 3.39 -15.21
C GLY A 261 14.05 3.24 -16.29
N PHE A 262 13.37 4.32 -16.64
CA PHE A 262 12.44 4.37 -17.76
C PHE A 262 13.14 4.50 -19.12
N ALA A 263 12.57 3.86 -20.15
CA ALA A 263 12.96 4.10 -21.54
C ALA A 263 12.38 5.45 -22.03
N LEU A 264 13.14 6.17 -22.87
CA LEU A 264 12.62 7.39 -23.51
C LEU A 264 11.59 6.99 -24.57
N LYS A 265 10.41 7.62 -24.54
CA LYS A 265 9.29 7.37 -25.47
C LYS A 265 8.61 8.69 -25.84
N THR A 266 7.75 8.68 -26.84
CA THR A 266 6.96 9.86 -27.26
C THR A 266 6.08 10.43 -26.14
N TYR A 267 5.64 9.58 -25.22
CA TYR A 267 4.77 9.92 -24.09
C TYR A 267 5.54 9.97 -22.74
N LEU A 268 6.85 9.69 -22.70
CA LEU A 268 7.61 9.56 -21.46
C LEU A 268 9.02 10.15 -21.58
N MET A 269 9.27 11.19 -20.81
CA MET A 269 10.57 11.86 -20.72
C MET A 269 11.37 11.36 -19.53
N ARG A 270 12.69 11.26 -19.71
CA ARG A 270 13.66 10.88 -18.68
C ARG A 270 14.85 11.85 -18.69
N PRO A 271 15.61 11.97 -17.59
CA PRO A 271 16.78 12.84 -17.57
C PRO A 271 17.86 12.35 -18.55
N PHE A 272 18.63 13.30 -19.11
CA PHE A 272 19.83 13.00 -19.88
C PHE A 272 20.86 12.25 -19.00
N PRO A 273 21.58 11.25 -19.55
CA PRO A 273 22.63 10.55 -18.83
C PRO A 273 23.73 11.49 -18.32
N ARG A 274 24.25 11.20 -17.12
CA ARG A 274 25.34 11.98 -16.49
C ARG A 274 26.60 12.06 -17.37
N ALA A 275 26.87 11.04 -18.16
CA ALA A 275 28.01 11.00 -19.08
C ALA A 275 27.96 12.08 -20.17
N THR A 276 26.77 12.62 -20.50
CA THR A 276 26.57 13.61 -21.55
C THR A 276 26.42 15.05 -21.00
N THR A 277 26.75 15.27 -19.73
CA THR A 277 26.34 16.44 -18.92
C THR A 277 27.37 17.59 -18.93
N GLN A 278 28.11 17.78 -20.01
CA GLN A 278 28.94 18.99 -20.19
C GLN A 278 28.16 20.15 -20.83
N ASP A 279 26.98 19.90 -21.39
CA ASP A 279 26.11 20.89 -21.99
C ASP A 279 25.18 21.52 -20.93
N GLU A 280 25.29 22.84 -20.73
CA GLU A 280 24.48 23.62 -19.79
C GLU A 280 22.97 23.48 -20.04
N ARG A 281 22.54 23.34 -21.30
CA ARG A 281 21.12 23.17 -21.65
C ARG A 281 20.58 21.86 -21.10
N LYS A 282 21.35 20.77 -21.23
CA LYS A 282 21.01 19.45 -20.69
C LYS A 282 21.03 19.45 -19.16
N ILE A 283 21.97 20.17 -18.56
CA ILE A 283 21.99 20.38 -17.10
C ILE A 283 20.72 21.10 -16.64
N ASN A 284 20.32 22.19 -17.31
CA ASN A 284 19.12 22.95 -16.96
C ASN A 284 17.86 22.09 -17.11
N PHE A 285 17.75 21.36 -18.22
CA PHE A 285 16.67 20.41 -18.46
C PHE A 285 16.58 19.36 -17.34
N ASN A 286 17.69 18.69 -17.01
CA ASN A 286 17.73 17.69 -15.95
C ASN A 286 17.33 18.27 -14.59
N LYS A 287 17.75 19.51 -14.27
CA LYS A 287 17.33 20.19 -13.04
C LYS A 287 15.82 20.38 -12.98
N ARG A 288 15.19 20.84 -14.08
CA ARG A 288 13.73 21.03 -14.17
C ARG A 288 12.96 19.71 -14.10
N LEU A 289 13.38 18.71 -14.89
CA LEU A 289 12.76 17.38 -14.89
C LEU A 289 12.85 16.74 -13.50
N CYS A 290 14.02 16.72 -12.88
CA CYS A 290 14.19 16.15 -11.54
C CYS A 290 13.34 16.90 -10.50
N ARG A 291 13.21 18.24 -10.60
CA ARG A 291 12.35 19.02 -9.71
C ARG A 291 10.88 18.60 -9.83
N ALA A 292 10.36 18.50 -11.05
CA ALA A 292 8.98 18.07 -11.28
C ALA A 292 8.78 16.59 -10.87
N ARG A 293 9.77 15.72 -11.13
CA ARG A 293 9.70 14.30 -10.77
C ARG A 293 9.72 14.06 -9.27
N ARG A 294 10.30 14.96 -8.46
CA ARG A 294 10.28 14.82 -6.98
C ARG A 294 8.87 14.74 -6.41
N VAL A 295 7.84 15.16 -7.14
CA VAL A 295 6.45 15.06 -6.73
C VAL A 295 6.07 13.61 -6.41
N VAL A 296 6.32 12.66 -7.32
CA VAL A 296 5.97 11.25 -7.07
C VAL A 296 6.80 10.63 -5.95
N GLU A 297 8.09 10.96 -5.85
CA GLU A 297 8.96 10.49 -4.76
C GLU A 297 8.46 10.97 -3.39
N ASN A 298 8.11 12.26 -3.30
CA ASN A 298 7.56 12.87 -2.09
C ASN A 298 6.20 12.26 -1.75
N THR A 299 5.32 12.02 -2.72
CA THR A 299 4.03 11.36 -2.49
C THR A 299 4.21 9.97 -1.91
N PHE A 300 5.13 9.17 -2.44
CA PHE A 300 5.48 7.88 -1.83
C PHE A 300 6.08 8.04 -0.43
N GLY A 301 6.84 9.11 -0.17
CA GLY A 301 7.34 9.46 1.15
C GLY A 301 6.22 9.79 2.15
N ILE A 302 5.24 10.61 1.74
CA ILE A 302 4.05 10.96 2.53
C ILE A 302 3.26 9.68 2.87
N LEU A 303 3.03 8.83 1.87
CA LEU A 303 2.35 7.55 2.05
C LEU A 303 3.08 6.65 3.06
N ALA A 304 4.41 6.52 2.96
CA ALA A 304 5.23 5.71 3.86
C ALA A 304 5.40 6.32 5.27
N GLN A 305 5.24 7.63 5.40
CA GLN A 305 5.22 8.28 6.69
C GLN A 305 3.87 8.10 7.39
N LYS A 306 2.76 8.08 6.62
CA LYS A 306 1.40 7.85 7.12
C LYS A 306 1.17 6.38 7.46
N TRP A 307 1.53 5.44 6.59
CA TRP A 307 1.31 4.01 6.79
C TRP A 307 2.64 3.26 6.80
N ARG A 308 2.80 2.26 7.67
CA ARG A 308 4.07 1.54 7.87
C ARG A 308 4.09 0.14 7.22
N ILE A 309 3.32 -0.02 6.15
CA ILE A 309 3.20 -1.29 5.39
C ILE A 309 4.05 -1.18 4.11
N PHE A 310 5.38 -1.15 4.24
CA PHE A 310 6.32 -1.02 3.12
C PHE A 310 7.56 -1.88 3.30
#